data_AF-A0A2M7A747-F1
#
_entry.id   AF-A0A2M7A747-F1
#
_cell.length_a   1.000
_cell.length_b   1.000
_cell.length_c   1.000
_cell.angle_alpha   90.00
_cell.angle_beta   90.00
_cell.angle_gamma   90.00
#
_symmetry.space_group_name_H-M   'P 1'
#
loop_
_entity.id
_entity.type
_entity.pdbx_description
1 polymer ?
#
loop_
_entity_poly.entity_id
_entity_poly.type
_entity_poly.pdbx_seq_one_letter_code
_entity_poly.pdbx_strand_id
1 'polypeptide(L)'
;MKCTQVQSRLGDLSVGIGASLEHQLREHVATCETCAHEWSNLQRTIAWLSHVPEQDPPAGLWHAVNNRMGEVGNKTRLPRADVQRWQGWLAPAGAFAGGIALVLAGFAWITFSHQPPDASVGPLLAQSHANFVSQHLAMDRGEPLADTVALGVMASLVEGDAAASSRRGK
;
A
#
# COMPACT_ATOMS: atom_id res chain seq x y z
N MET A 1 1.55 -21.66 -9.16
CA MET A 1 1.89 -20.47 -8.36
C MET A 1 2.54 -20.88 -7.04
N LYS A 2 3.30 -19.99 -6.39
CA LYS A 2 3.81 -20.22 -5.03
C LYS A 2 2.75 -19.84 -4.00
N CYS A 3 2.67 -20.57 -2.88
CA CYS A 3 1.67 -20.30 -1.83
C CYS A 3 1.69 -18.84 -1.37
N THR A 4 2.87 -18.27 -1.11
CA THR A 4 3.02 -16.86 -0.67
C THR A 4 2.39 -15.84 -1.62
N GLN A 5 2.40 -16.12 -2.94
CA GLN A 5 1.75 -15.26 -3.92
C GLN A 5 0.23 -15.44 -3.92
N VAL A 6 -0.26 -16.65 -3.67
CA VAL A 6 -1.71 -16.91 -3.57
C VAL A 6 -2.27 -16.26 -2.32
N GLN A 7 -1.62 -16.45 -1.17
CA GLN A 7 -2.05 -15.91 0.13
C GLN A 7 -2.20 -14.39 0.11
N SER A 8 -1.24 -13.68 -0.50
CA SER A 8 -1.31 -12.21 -0.66
C SER A 8 -2.40 -11.73 -1.62
N ARG A 9 -3.03 -12.64 -2.37
CA ARG A 9 -4.05 -12.35 -3.40
C ARG A 9 -5.41 -12.97 -3.09
N LEU A 10 -5.56 -13.71 -1.99
CA LEU A 10 -6.85 -14.30 -1.59
C LEU A 10 -7.90 -13.22 -1.34
N GLY A 11 -7.51 -12.06 -0.79
CA GLY A 11 -8.41 -10.92 -0.62
C GLY A 11 -9.00 -10.43 -1.94
N ASP A 12 -8.14 -10.24 -2.95
CA ASP A 12 -8.54 -9.80 -4.29
C ASP A 12 -9.57 -10.79 -4.91
N LEU A 13 -9.37 -12.10 -4.71
CA LEU A 13 -10.28 -13.14 -5.20
C LEU A 13 -11.72 -12.97 -4.67
N SER A 14 -11.91 -12.41 -3.46
CA SER A 14 -13.23 -12.20 -2.86
C SER A 14 -14.00 -11.02 -3.43
N VAL A 15 -13.31 -10.00 -3.94
CA VAL A 15 -13.91 -8.77 -4.50
C VAL A 15 -14.05 -8.80 -6.02
N GLY A 16 -13.51 -9.83 -6.67
CA GLY A 16 -13.51 -10.03 -8.11
C GLY A 16 -12.24 -9.51 -8.77
N ILE A 17 -11.62 -10.35 -9.60
CA ILE A 17 -10.39 -10.07 -10.34
C ILE A 17 -10.52 -10.53 -11.80
N GLY A 18 -9.53 -10.20 -12.63
CA GLY A 18 -9.50 -10.65 -14.02
C GLY A 18 -9.56 -12.18 -14.15
N ALA A 19 -10.32 -12.66 -15.13
CA ALA A 19 -10.66 -14.08 -15.29
C ALA A 19 -9.46 -15.03 -15.34
N SER A 20 -8.33 -14.63 -15.95
CA SER A 20 -7.14 -15.50 -16.02
C SER A 20 -6.48 -15.70 -14.65
N LEU A 21 -6.38 -14.64 -13.85
CA LEU A 21 -5.80 -14.69 -12.52
C LEU A 21 -6.73 -15.42 -11.54
N GLU A 22 -8.03 -15.18 -11.67
CA GLU A 22 -9.06 -15.91 -10.92
C GLU A 22 -8.94 -17.42 -11.12
N HIS A 23 -8.82 -17.86 -12.37
CA HIS A 23 -8.70 -19.28 -12.69
C HIS A 23 -7.46 -19.90 -12.04
N GLN A 24 -6.30 -19.24 -12.16
CA GLN A 24 -5.04 -19.71 -11.57
C GLN A 24 -5.09 -19.80 -10.05
N LEU A 25 -5.70 -18.80 -9.38
CA LEU A 25 -5.86 -18.80 -7.93
C LEU A 25 -6.80 -19.92 -7.48
N ARG A 26 -7.94 -20.11 -8.17
CA ARG A 26 -8.88 -21.19 -7.85
C ARG A 26 -8.28 -22.58 -8.05
N GLU A 27 -7.52 -22.78 -9.13
CA GLU A 27 -6.80 -24.03 -9.38
C GLU A 27 -5.79 -24.35 -8.25
N HIS A 28 -5.05 -23.33 -7.80
CA HIS A 28 -4.11 -23.52 -6.69
C HIS A 28 -4.82 -23.80 -5.36
N VAL A 29 -5.89 -23.06 -5.06
CA VAL A 29 -6.70 -23.28 -3.85
C VAL A 29 -7.33 -24.68 -3.85
N ALA A 30 -7.71 -25.21 -5.01
CA ALA A 30 -8.26 -26.57 -5.13
C ALA A 30 -7.23 -27.68 -4.87
N THR A 31 -5.93 -27.39 -5.05
CA THR A 31 -4.85 -28.38 -4.97
C THR A 31 -3.98 -28.24 -3.72
N CYS A 32 -3.98 -27.08 -3.07
CA CYS A 32 -3.18 -26.79 -1.88
C CYS A 32 -4.07 -26.66 -0.64
N GLU A 33 -3.96 -27.62 0.29
CA GLU A 33 -4.75 -27.67 1.53
C GLU A 33 -4.57 -26.42 2.40
N THR A 34 -3.35 -25.89 2.50
CA THR A 34 -3.07 -24.68 3.27
C THR A 34 -3.80 -23.46 2.71
N CYS A 35 -3.76 -23.27 1.39
CA CYS A 35 -4.46 -22.17 0.74
C CYS A 35 -5.99 -22.37 0.77
N ALA A 36 -6.47 -23.61 0.70
CA ALA A 36 -7.88 -23.95 0.88
C ALA A 36 -8.39 -23.58 2.27
N HIS A 37 -7.62 -23.90 3.30
CA HIS A 37 -7.96 -23.56 4.68
C HIS A 37 -8.02 -22.04 4.88
N GLU A 38 -7.01 -21.30 4.41
CA GLU A 38 -7.01 -19.83 4.49
C GLU A 38 -8.17 -19.19 3.72
N TRP A 39 -8.46 -19.69 2.52
CA TRP A 39 -9.61 -19.23 1.75
C TRP A 39 -10.93 -19.47 2.49
N SER A 40 -11.09 -20.65 3.12
CA SER A 40 -12.27 -20.94 3.93
C SER A 40 -12.40 -20.02 5.14
N ASN A 41 -11.30 -19.63 5.77
CA ASN A 41 -11.28 -18.69 6.89
C ASN A 41 -11.72 -17.30 6.44
N LEU A 42 -11.15 -16.82 5.33
CA LEU A 42 -11.53 -15.55 4.74
C LEU A 42 -13.02 -15.50 4.42
N GLN A 43 -13.56 -16.55 3.80
CA GLN A 43 -14.98 -16.64 3.47
C GLN A 43 -15.88 -16.64 4.71
N ARG A 44 -15.46 -17.32 5.79
CA ARG A 44 -16.18 -17.26 7.07
C ARG A 44 -16.19 -15.86 7.67
N THR A 45 -15.07 -15.14 7.61
CA THR A 45 -14.98 -13.75 8.08
C THR A 45 -15.87 -12.83 7.26
N ILE A 46 -15.88 -12.96 5.93
CA ILE A 46 -16.76 -12.18 5.04
C ILE A 46 -18.23 -12.46 5.35
N ALA A 47 -18.60 -13.74 5.48
CA ALA A 47 -19.96 -14.13 5.84
C ALA A 47 -20.38 -13.61 7.22
N TRP A 48 -19.45 -13.55 8.18
CA TRP A 48 -19.74 -12.93 9.48
C TRP A 48 -19.97 -11.42 9.35
N LEU A 49 -19.11 -10.72 8.61
CA LEU A 49 -19.23 -9.28 8.37
C LEU A 49 -20.51 -8.90 7.62
N SER A 50 -21.03 -9.77 6.74
CA SER A 50 -22.29 -9.50 6.03
C SER A 50 -23.53 -9.47 6.92
N HIS A 51 -23.42 -9.91 8.19
CA HIS A 51 -24.50 -9.82 9.17
C HIS A 51 -24.45 -8.53 10.00
N VAL A 52 -23.37 -7.75 9.87
CA VAL A 52 -23.28 -6.45 10.54
C VAL A 52 -24.25 -5.49 9.85
N PRO A 53 -25.20 -4.89 10.58
CA PRO A 53 -26.14 -3.95 9.98
C PRO A 53 -25.38 -2.77 9.40
N GLU A 54 -25.64 -2.48 8.14
CA GLU A 54 -25.12 -1.28 7.49
C GLU A 54 -25.76 -0.06 8.16
N GLN A 55 -24.93 0.82 8.71
CA GLN A 55 -25.40 2.08 9.28
C GLN A 55 -25.42 3.13 8.20
N ASP A 56 -26.54 3.84 8.08
CA ASP A 56 -26.61 4.99 7.19
C ASP A 56 -25.57 6.04 7.61
N PRO A 57 -24.79 6.57 6.66
CA PRO A 57 -23.83 7.61 6.98
C PRO A 57 -24.56 8.88 7.44
N PRO A 58 -23.97 9.67 8.37
CA PRO A 58 -24.53 10.96 8.78
C PRO A 58 -24.90 11.84 7.59
N ALA A 59 -26.04 12.53 7.71
CA ALA A 59 -26.50 13.46 6.68
C ALA A 59 -25.39 14.47 6.34
N GLY A 60 -25.07 14.61 5.05
CA GLY A 60 -24.03 15.51 4.58
C GLY A 60 -22.62 14.92 4.46
N LEU A 61 -22.34 13.74 5.04
CA LEU A 61 -21.01 13.13 4.97
C LEU A 61 -20.59 12.85 3.52
N TRP A 62 -21.48 12.27 2.72
CA TRP A 62 -21.21 12.04 1.30
C TRP A 62 -20.94 13.33 0.52
N HIS A 63 -21.63 14.42 0.83
CA HIS A 63 -21.38 15.72 0.22
C HIS A 63 -19.99 16.26 0.59
N ALA A 64 -19.59 16.15 1.86
CA ALA A 64 -18.27 16.56 2.32
C ALA A 64 -17.14 15.75 1.63
N VAL A 65 -17.30 14.43 1.53
CA VAL A 65 -16.35 13.55 0.84
C VAL A 65 -16.26 13.92 -0.65
N ASN A 66 -17.39 14.12 -1.32
CA ASN A 66 -17.41 14.48 -2.74
C ASN A 66 -16.75 15.84 -3.01
N ASN A 67 -17.03 16.84 -2.17
CA ASN A 67 -16.38 18.16 -2.28
C ASN A 67 -14.86 18.04 -2.12
N ARG A 68 -14.40 17.26 -1.14
CA ARG A 68 -12.96 17.06 -0.90
C ARG A 68 -12.28 16.34 -2.05
N MET A 69 -12.91 15.32 -2.64
CA MET A 69 -12.39 14.65 -3.83
C MET A 69 -12.29 15.60 -5.04
N GLY A 70 -13.31 16.45 -5.25
CA GLY A 70 -13.31 17.47 -6.29
C GLY A 70 -12.21 18.52 -6.13
N GLU A 71 -11.94 18.96 -4.89
CA GLU A 71 -10.86 19.90 -4.60
C GLU A 71 -9.47 19.32 -4.86
N VAL A 72 -9.24 18.05 -4.50
CA VAL A 72 -7.97 17.36 -4.77
C VAL A 72 -7.77 17.19 -6.27
N GLY A 73 -8.79 16.75 -7.00
CA GLY A 73 -8.72 16.58 -8.46
C GLY A 73 -8.53 17.89 -9.24
N ASN A 74 -8.99 19.01 -8.69
CA ASN A 74 -8.78 20.33 -9.30
C ASN A 74 -7.40 20.91 -9.00
N LYS A 75 -6.80 20.64 -7.84
CA LYS A 75 -5.45 21.11 -7.49
C LYS A 75 -4.34 20.44 -8.30
N THR A 76 -4.57 19.24 -8.82
CA THR A 76 -3.63 18.53 -9.71
C THR A 76 -3.82 18.84 -11.19
N ARG A 77 -4.81 19.66 -11.57
CA ARG A 77 -4.84 20.21 -12.93
C ARG A 77 -3.75 21.26 -13.02
N LEU A 78 -2.57 20.82 -13.45
CA LEU A 78 -1.55 21.71 -13.97
C LEU A 78 -2.25 22.70 -14.91
N PRO A 79 -2.01 24.02 -14.77
CA PRO A 79 -2.50 24.96 -15.76
C PRO A 79 -2.05 24.42 -17.11
N ARG A 80 -2.99 24.26 -18.06
CA ARG A 80 -2.65 24.11 -19.48
C ARG A 80 -1.99 25.42 -19.91
N ALA A 81 -0.76 25.63 -19.43
CA ALA A 81 0.12 26.69 -19.83
C ALA A 81 0.50 26.34 -21.26
N ASP A 82 -0.26 26.94 -22.18
CA ASP A 82 0.00 27.20 -23.58
C ASP A 82 1.34 26.64 -24.12
N VAL A 83 1.43 25.31 -24.19
CA VAL A 83 2.63 24.56 -24.60
C VAL A 83 2.98 24.90 -26.06
N GLN A 84 1.99 25.42 -26.79
CA GLN A 84 2.10 25.84 -28.18
C GLN A 84 2.95 27.10 -28.35
N ARG A 85 3.07 27.95 -27.30
CA ARG A 85 3.89 29.16 -27.36
C ARG A 85 5.39 28.89 -27.18
N TRP A 86 5.77 27.75 -26.57
CA TRP A 86 7.17 27.36 -26.38
C TRP A 86 7.74 26.50 -27.51
N GLN A 87 6.89 25.75 -28.25
CA GLN A 87 7.33 24.94 -29.39
C GLN A 87 7.84 25.77 -30.58
N GLY A 88 7.42 27.04 -30.70
CA GLY A 88 7.86 27.92 -31.78
C GLY A 88 9.33 28.35 -31.70
N TRP A 89 9.96 28.33 -30.51
CA TRP A 89 11.33 28.85 -30.34
C TRP A 89 12.42 27.77 -30.33
N LEU A 90 12.05 26.48 -30.27
CA LEU A 90 12.99 25.35 -30.30
C LEU A 90 13.21 24.77 -31.71
N ALA A 91 12.65 25.42 -32.74
CA ALA A 91 12.52 24.83 -34.08
C ALA A 91 13.82 24.61 -34.89
N PRO A 92 14.99 25.26 -34.65
CA PRO A 92 16.18 24.93 -35.45
C PRO A 92 17.31 24.20 -34.70
N ALA A 93 17.12 23.75 -33.44
CA ALA A 93 18.18 23.05 -32.67
C ALA A 93 17.85 21.58 -32.32
N GLY A 94 16.83 21.00 -32.97
CA GLY A 94 16.25 19.68 -32.61
C GLY A 94 17.07 18.44 -32.93
N ALA A 95 18.25 18.56 -33.55
CA ALA A 95 19.06 17.38 -33.91
C ALA A 95 19.99 16.89 -32.80
N PHE A 96 20.42 17.76 -31.88
CA PHE A 96 21.40 17.39 -30.84
C PHE A 96 20.77 17.12 -29.45
N ALA A 97 19.56 17.61 -29.18
CA ALA A 97 18.92 17.45 -27.86
C ALA A 97 18.30 16.06 -27.64
N GLY A 98 17.88 15.36 -28.70
CA GLY A 98 17.28 14.02 -28.59
C GLY A 98 18.24 12.95 -28.07
N GLY A 99 19.53 13.05 -28.42
CA GLY A 99 20.56 12.11 -27.97
C GLY A 99 20.81 12.20 -26.46
N ILE A 100 20.91 13.42 -25.93
CA ILE A 100 21.18 13.62 -24.50
C ILE A 100 20.00 13.15 -23.64
N ALA A 101 18.76 13.39 -24.08
CA ALA A 101 17.56 12.94 -23.36
C ALA A 101 17.48 11.40 -23.29
N LEU A 102 17.80 10.69 -24.39
CA LEU A 102 17.83 9.23 -24.41
C LEU A 102 18.96 8.66 -23.54
N VAL A 103 20.14 9.31 -23.53
CA VAL A 103 21.26 8.89 -22.65
C VAL A 103 20.91 9.09 -21.18
N LEU A 104 20.29 10.23 -20.81
CA LEU A 104 19.85 10.47 -19.43
C LEU A 104 18.72 9.52 -19.01
N ALA A 105 17.75 9.24 -19.89
CA ALA A 105 16.68 8.29 -19.62
C ALA A 105 17.20 6.85 -19.49
N GLY A 106 18.13 6.44 -20.36
CA GLY A 106 18.79 5.14 -20.26
C GLY A 106 19.66 5.01 -19.00
N PHE A 107 20.40 6.06 -18.65
CA PHE A 107 21.20 6.08 -17.42
C PHE A 107 20.31 6.00 -16.16
N ALA A 108 19.21 6.75 -16.12
CA ALA A 108 18.23 6.68 -15.04
C ALA A 108 17.55 5.30 -14.95
N TRP A 109 17.26 4.66 -16.09
CA TRP A 109 16.70 3.30 -16.10
C TRP A 109 17.68 2.26 -15.53
N ILE A 110 18.97 2.36 -15.88
CA ILE A 110 20.01 1.45 -15.39
C ILE A 110 20.24 1.65 -13.88
N THR A 111 20.30 2.89 -13.40
CA THR A 111 20.47 3.15 -11.96
C THR A 111 19.25 2.70 -11.15
N PHE A 112 18.03 2.88 -11.67
CA PHE A 112 16.80 2.48 -10.99
C PHE A 112 16.56 0.97 -11.01
N SER A 113 16.92 0.28 -12.11
CA SER A 113 16.79 -1.19 -12.22
C SER A 113 17.87 -1.96 -11.48
N HIS A 114 19.02 -1.35 -11.21
CA HIS A 114 20.08 -1.93 -10.39
C HIS A 114 20.07 -1.47 -8.92
N GLN A 115 19.05 -0.73 -8.49
CA GLN A 115 18.91 -0.41 -7.07
C GLN A 115 18.56 -1.72 -6.33
N PRO A 116 19.48 -2.30 -5.54
CA PRO A 116 19.12 -3.41 -4.67
C PRO A 116 18.01 -2.90 -3.74
N PRO A 117 17.05 -3.74 -3.33
CA PRO A 117 16.05 -3.34 -2.35
C PRO A 117 16.77 -2.92 -1.07
N ASP A 118 17.00 -1.62 -0.92
CA ASP A 118 17.66 -1.04 0.23
C ASP A 118 16.81 -1.36 1.46
N ALA A 119 17.42 -2.11 2.39
CA ALA A 119 16.86 -2.49 3.68
C ALA A 119 16.60 -1.28 4.63
N SER A 120 16.61 -0.05 4.10
CA SER A 120 16.44 1.21 4.83
C SER A 120 15.02 1.76 4.80
N VAL A 121 14.08 1.14 4.08
CA VAL A 121 12.64 1.47 4.17
C VAL A 121 12.07 1.05 5.54
N GLY A 122 12.69 0.07 6.20
CA GLY A 122 12.30 -0.43 7.52
C GLY A 122 12.21 0.65 8.61
N PRO A 123 13.30 1.40 8.92
CA PRO A 123 13.28 2.36 10.03
C PRO A 123 12.35 3.56 9.80
N LEU A 124 12.26 4.10 8.58
CA LEU A 124 11.44 5.28 8.30
C LEU A 124 9.94 4.97 8.29
N LEU A 125 9.58 3.79 7.77
CA LEU A 125 8.20 3.30 7.80
C LEU A 125 7.81 2.80 9.20
N ALA A 126 8.73 2.17 9.94
CA ALA A 126 8.52 1.85 11.36
C ALA A 126 8.29 3.10 12.20
N GLN A 127 9.01 4.20 11.93
CA GLN A 127 8.89 5.44 12.68
C GLN A 127 7.61 6.21 12.36
N SER A 128 7.14 6.20 11.11
CA SER A 128 5.84 6.77 10.76
C SER A 128 4.67 5.96 11.32
N HIS A 129 4.77 4.62 11.32
CA HIS A 129 3.78 3.74 11.93
C HIS A 129 3.75 3.89 13.46
N ALA A 130 4.90 4.01 14.13
CA ALA A 130 4.96 4.21 15.58
C ALA A 130 4.31 5.53 16.02
N ASN A 131 4.52 6.62 15.26
CA ASN A 131 3.89 7.91 15.52
C ASN A 131 2.37 7.86 15.28
N PHE A 132 1.92 7.17 14.23
CA PHE A 132 0.49 7.02 13.95
C PHE A 132 -0.24 6.18 15.00
N VAL A 133 0.36 5.05 15.41
CA VAL A 133 -0.18 4.15 16.44
C VAL A 133 -0.20 4.84 17.80
N SER A 134 0.87 5.54 18.20
CA SER A 134 0.88 6.28 19.47
C SER A 134 -0.15 7.41 19.51
N GLN A 135 -0.38 8.09 18.39
CA GLN A 135 -1.39 9.14 18.29
C GLN A 135 -2.83 8.57 18.36
N HIS A 136 -3.09 7.39 17.80
CA HIS A 136 -4.38 6.71 17.95
C HIS A 136 -4.59 6.16 19.36
N LEU A 137 -3.59 5.52 19.97
CA LEU A 137 -3.66 5.03 21.35
C LEU A 137 -3.89 6.17 22.37
N ALA A 138 -3.39 7.37 22.10
CA ALA A 138 -3.64 8.53 22.95
C ALA A 138 -5.09 9.06 22.85
N MET A 139 -5.74 8.90 21.69
CA MET A 139 -7.15 9.24 21.50
C MET A 139 -8.10 8.17 22.05
N ASP A 140 -7.64 6.92 22.17
CA ASP A 140 -8.47 5.74 22.46
C ASP A 140 -8.38 5.23 23.91
N ARG A 141 -7.83 6.04 24.83
CA ARG A 141 -7.63 5.72 26.26
C ARG A 141 -8.91 5.39 27.06
N GLY A 142 -10.08 5.34 26.42
CA GLY A 142 -11.37 5.09 27.06
C GLY A 142 -11.95 3.69 26.81
N GLU A 143 -11.39 2.89 25.91
CA GLU A 143 -11.99 1.59 25.54
C GLU A 143 -11.26 0.38 26.17
N PRO A 144 -11.98 -0.62 26.72
CA PRO A 144 -11.40 -1.79 27.40
C PRO A 144 -10.57 -2.70 26.49
N LEU A 145 -10.60 -2.48 25.18
CA LEU A 145 -9.83 -3.23 24.18
C LEU A 145 -8.44 -2.61 23.90
N ALA A 146 -8.18 -1.39 24.35
CA ALA A 146 -6.91 -0.71 24.12
C ALA A 146 -5.75 -1.30 24.96
N ASP A 147 -6.05 -1.81 26.16
CA ASP A 147 -5.04 -2.35 27.08
C ASP A 147 -4.37 -3.64 26.55
N THR A 148 -5.11 -4.49 25.84
CA THR A 148 -4.57 -5.75 25.28
C THR A 148 -3.66 -5.49 24.09
N VAL A 149 -3.99 -4.50 23.25
CA VAL A 149 -3.15 -4.08 22.12
C VAL A 149 -1.88 -3.39 22.62
N ALA A 150 -1.98 -2.53 23.63
CA ALA A 150 -0.83 -1.87 24.25
C ALA A 150 0.16 -2.88 24.84
N LEU A 151 -0.32 -3.93 25.52
CA LEU A 151 0.53 -4.99 26.06
C LEU A 151 1.21 -5.81 24.96
N GLY A 152 0.51 -6.11 23.85
CA GLY A 152 1.09 -6.83 22.71
C GLY A 152 2.22 -6.03 22.03
N VAL A 153 2.04 -4.72 21.86
CA VAL A 153 3.06 -3.84 21.29
C VAL A 153 4.27 -3.74 22.22
N MET A 154 4.06 -3.55 23.53
CA MET A 154 5.14 -3.51 24.52
C MET A 154 5.95 -4.81 24.55
N ALA A 155 5.29 -5.97 24.46
CA ALA A 155 5.97 -7.26 24.39
C ALA A 155 6.85 -7.38 23.13
N SER A 156 6.34 -6.95 21.98
CA SER A 156 7.09 -6.98 20.71
C SER A 156 8.32 -6.07 20.71
N LEU A 157 8.26 -4.93 21.41
CA LEU A 157 9.39 -3.99 21.55
C LEU A 157 10.49 -4.57 22.45
N VAL A 158 10.11 -5.22 23.57
CA VAL A 158 11.06 -5.90 24.47
C VAL A 158 11.77 -7.07 23.77
N GLU A 159 11.02 -7.85 22.98
CA GLU A 159 11.59 -8.96 22.18
C GLU A 159 12.56 -8.45 21.10
N GLY A 160 12.23 -7.32 20.48
CA GLY A 160 13.08 -6.64 19.49
C GLY A 160 14.42 -6.14 20.07
N ASP A 161 14.39 -5.53 21.26
CA ASP A 161 15.59 -5.04 21.95
C ASP A 161 16.48 -6.19 22.47
N ALA A 162 15.87 -7.29 22.92
CA ALA A 162 16.59 -8.50 23.29
C ALA A 162 17.34 -9.09 22.08
N ALA A 163 16.70 -9.15 20.91
CA ALA A 163 17.31 -9.64 19.68
C ALA A 163 18.42 -8.70 19.14
N ALA A 164 18.31 -7.39 19.37
CA ALA A 164 19.30 -6.40 18.97
C ALA A 164 20.55 -6.40 19.86
N SER A 165 20.39 -6.64 21.17
CA SER A 165 21.51 -6.70 22.14
C SER A 165 22.38 -7.95 21.99
N SER A 166 21.80 -9.10 21.65
CA SER A 166 22.53 -10.35 21.38
C SER A 166 23.51 -10.25 20.20
N ARG A 167 23.23 -9.37 19.23
CA ARG A 167 24.03 -9.20 18.01
C ARG A 167 25.23 -8.26 18.17
N ARG A 168 25.32 -7.52 19.28
CA ARG A 168 26.38 -6.51 19.52
C ARG A 168 27.53 -7.02 20.40
N GLY A 169 27.51 -8.30 20.78
CA GLY A 169 28.51 -8.95 21.66
C GLY A 169 29.41 -9.99 20.99
N LYS A 170 29.61 -9.93 19.67
CA LYS A 170 30.60 -10.74 18.94
C LYS A 170 31.59 -9.85 18.21
#